data_AF-A0A7L4JW24-F1
#
_entry.id   AF-A0A7L4JW24-F1
#
_cell.length_a   1.000
_cell.length_b   1.000
_cell.length_c   1.000
_cell.angle_alpha   90.00
_cell.angle_beta   90.00
_cell.angle_gamma   90.00
#
_symmetry.space_group_name_H-M   'P 1'
#
loop_
_entity.id
_entity.type
_entity.pdbx_description
1 polymer ?
#
loop_
_entity_poly.entity_id
_entity_poly.type
_entity_poly.pdbx_seq_one_letter_code
_entity_poly.pdbx_strand_id
1 'polypeptide(L)'
;GCGVMPSTVCSVGEVLDMGYVIAREKATSTFQIQNTSTLTLRYYIQLDSLSPTRDRDQQRLPSFLISPLQRTEFVGTQNYNGLSVFSIFPTEGEIVAGKSQDFVVTFSPDHESLYYSDRLKVVLFDKRTAHVVHLKGAAREQPVFVEGGVPLDVPVESLAVTPKGGNVLPLTLHYKTPPEPVKSILLMLEYIEGEHSPVPAMTELRVGAIRTTRLASKKNVEFSFDNLPLLQQKGFTLGAGKGTVESGQVKLISVSWVPPADFHVSSAP
;
A
#
# COMPACT_ATOMS: atom_id res chain seq x y z
N GLY A 1 24.97 -43.63 -3.01
CA GLY A 1 24.58 -42.44 -3.80
C GLY A 1 24.63 -41.23 -2.90
N CYS A 2 25.04 -40.07 -3.43
CA CYS A 2 25.06 -38.81 -2.69
C CYS A 2 23.84 -37.97 -3.11
N GLY A 3 23.03 -37.54 -2.14
CA GLY A 3 21.93 -36.60 -2.39
C GLY A 3 22.48 -35.19 -2.55
N VAL A 4 21.99 -34.44 -3.54
CA VAL A 4 22.32 -33.02 -3.74
C VAL A 4 21.07 -32.20 -3.42
N MET A 5 21.21 -31.18 -2.57
CA MET A 5 20.10 -30.34 -2.16
C MET A 5 20.01 -29.09 -3.06
N PRO A 6 18.83 -28.76 -3.61
CA PRO A 6 18.66 -27.51 -4.32
C PRO A 6 18.73 -26.32 -3.38
N SER A 7 19.44 -25.29 -3.83
CA SER A 7 19.71 -24.06 -3.09
C SER A 7 19.62 -22.87 -4.02
N THR A 8 18.90 -21.84 -3.60
CA THR A 8 18.68 -20.61 -4.37
C THR A 8 18.66 -19.38 -3.45
N VAL A 9 19.01 -18.22 -4.01
CA VAL A 9 18.96 -16.92 -3.33
C VAL A 9 18.10 -15.97 -4.15
N CYS A 10 17.19 -15.24 -3.49
CA CYS A 10 16.33 -14.24 -4.12
C CYS A 10 16.90 -12.84 -3.87
N SER A 11 16.88 -11.96 -4.88
CA SER A 11 17.36 -10.57 -4.76
C SER A 11 16.40 -9.68 -3.98
N VAL A 12 15.15 -10.11 -3.81
CA VAL A 12 14.14 -9.42 -2.99
C VAL A 12 13.85 -10.24 -1.74
N GLY A 13 13.50 -9.56 -0.66
CA GLY A 13 13.08 -10.19 0.59
C GLY A 13 11.66 -10.75 0.50
N GLU A 14 10.94 -10.71 1.61
CA GLU A 14 9.57 -11.25 1.71
C GLU A 14 8.53 -10.39 1.00
N VAL A 15 8.82 -9.11 0.72
CA VAL A 15 7.88 -8.15 0.15
C VAL A 15 8.51 -7.46 -1.06
N LEU A 16 7.75 -7.41 -2.15
CA LEU A 16 8.01 -6.56 -3.31
C LEU A 16 6.88 -5.54 -3.41
N ASP A 17 7.17 -4.31 -2.99
CA ASP A 17 6.23 -3.20 -3.05
C ASP A 17 6.43 -2.41 -4.34
N MET A 18 5.37 -2.35 -5.16
CA MET A 18 5.31 -1.60 -6.41
C MET A 18 5.05 -0.11 -6.16
N GLY A 19 4.75 0.27 -4.93
CA GLY A 19 4.43 1.61 -4.51
C GLY A 19 3.14 2.13 -5.13
N TYR A 20 3.11 3.44 -5.32
CA TYR A 20 1.96 4.14 -5.88
C TYR A 20 2.03 4.21 -7.41
N VAL A 21 0.93 3.82 -8.06
CA VAL A 21 0.74 3.88 -9.52
C VAL A 21 -0.56 4.59 -9.85
N ILE A 22 -0.64 5.26 -10.99
CA ILE A 22 -1.92 5.81 -11.45
C ILE A 22 -2.84 4.69 -11.91
N ALA A 23 -4.11 4.72 -11.52
CA ALA A 23 -5.10 3.77 -11.97
C ALA A 23 -5.12 3.70 -13.51
N ARG A 24 -5.14 2.47 -14.04
CA ARG A 24 -5.08 2.12 -15.47
C ARG A 24 -3.70 2.32 -16.13
N GLU A 25 -2.69 2.75 -15.38
CA GLU A 25 -1.30 2.67 -15.80
C GLU A 25 -0.66 1.37 -15.31
N LYS A 26 0.52 1.08 -15.85
CA LYS A 26 1.28 -0.12 -15.49
C LYS A 26 2.62 0.30 -14.89
N ALA A 27 3.05 -0.45 -13.89
CA ALA A 27 4.41 -0.38 -13.37
C ALA A 27 5.06 -1.75 -13.46
N THR A 28 6.38 -1.77 -13.69
CA THR A 28 7.16 -2.99 -13.71
C THR A 28 8.28 -2.92 -12.70
N SER A 29 8.58 -4.06 -12.09
CA SER A 29 9.72 -4.24 -11.20
C SER A 29 10.37 -5.58 -11.51
N THR A 30 11.67 -5.66 -11.32
CA THR A 30 12.43 -6.88 -11.60
C THR A 30 13.07 -7.41 -10.34
N PHE A 31 13.08 -8.73 -10.19
CA PHE A 31 13.86 -9.41 -9.18
C PHE A 31 14.54 -10.62 -9.79
N GLN A 32 15.60 -11.07 -9.14
CA GLN A 32 16.48 -12.12 -9.64
C GLN A 32 16.52 -13.28 -8.66
N ILE A 33 16.54 -14.51 -9.20
CA ILE A 33 16.82 -15.71 -8.41
C ILE A 33 18.11 -16.33 -8.92
N GLN A 34 19.07 -16.46 -8.01
CA GLN A 34 20.34 -17.12 -8.27
C GLN A 34 20.28 -18.59 -7.82
N ASN A 35 20.71 -19.49 -8.70
CA ASN A 35 20.94 -20.89 -8.36
C ASN A 35 22.34 -21.06 -7.77
N THR A 36 22.41 -21.39 -6.49
CA THR A 36 23.67 -21.63 -5.76
C THR A 36 24.00 -23.11 -5.64
N SER A 37 23.19 -23.99 -6.24
CA SER A 37 23.44 -25.43 -6.29
C SER A 37 24.18 -25.84 -7.56
N THR A 38 24.63 -27.09 -7.58
CA THR A 38 25.29 -27.72 -8.73
C THR A 38 24.32 -28.34 -9.73
N LEU A 39 23.01 -28.30 -9.46
CA LEU A 39 21.98 -28.86 -10.32
C LEU A 39 21.27 -27.76 -11.11
N THR A 40 20.90 -28.04 -12.36
CA THR A 40 19.93 -27.19 -13.07
C THR A 40 18.56 -27.34 -12.42
N LEU A 41 17.95 -26.21 -12.08
CA LEU A 41 16.68 -26.17 -11.34
C LEU A 41 15.55 -25.80 -12.28
N ARG A 42 14.62 -26.73 -12.53
CA ARG A 42 13.36 -26.41 -13.21
C ARG A 42 12.46 -25.65 -12.25
N TYR A 43 11.89 -24.54 -12.71
CA TYR A 43 11.00 -23.70 -11.94
C TYR A 43 9.67 -23.48 -12.66
N TYR A 44 8.65 -23.19 -11.85
CA TYR A 44 7.42 -22.56 -12.29
C TYR A 44 6.91 -21.60 -11.20
N ILE A 45 6.14 -20.60 -11.61
CA ILE A 45 5.64 -19.55 -10.74
C ILE A 45 4.14 -19.75 -10.51
N GLN A 46 3.72 -19.57 -9.26
CA GLN A 46 2.31 -19.54 -8.88
C GLN A 46 1.96 -18.20 -8.25
N LEU A 47 0.82 -17.66 -8.64
CA LEU A 47 0.17 -16.54 -7.98
C LEU A 47 -1.08 -17.04 -7.28
N ASP A 48 -1.30 -16.64 -6.03
CA ASP A 48 -2.45 -17.10 -5.27
C ASP A 48 -3.77 -16.55 -5.81
N SER A 49 -3.76 -15.36 -6.42
CA SER A 49 -4.90 -14.80 -7.15
C SER A 49 -5.40 -15.69 -8.31
N LEU A 50 -4.52 -16.54 -8.86
CA LEU A 50 -4.80 -17.49 -9.93
C LEU A 50 -5.07 -18.91 -9.44
N SER A 51 -5.08 -19.12 -8.12
CA SER A 51 -5.26 -20.46 -7.55
C SER A 51 -6.71 -20.96 -7.74
N PRO A 52 -6.91 -22.26 -8.00
CA PRO A 52 -8.25 -22.84 -8.12
C PRO A 52 -9.01 -22.86 -6.79
N THR A 53 -8.31 -22.71 -5.66
CA THR A 53 -8.93 -22.63 -4.33
C THR A 53 -9.36 -21.23 -3.94
N ARG A 54 -9.09 -20.22 -4.79
CA ARG A 54 -9.39 -18.81 -4.52
C ARG A 54 -10.82 -18.60 -4.02
N ASP A 55 -11.81 -19.16 -4.70
CA ASP A 55 -13.22 -18.92 -4.37
C ASP A 55 -13.57 -19.46 -2.97
N ARG A 56 -12.96 -20.59 -2.56
CA ARG A 56 -13.11 -21.14 -1.22
C ARG A 56 -12.38 -20.28 -0.18
N ASP A 57 -11.20 -19.77 -0.53
CA ASP A 57 -10.41 -18.95 0.38
C ASP A 57 -11.06 -17.56 0.60
N GLN A 58 -11.77 -17.02 -0.41
CA GLN A 58 -12.59 -15.80 -0.32
C GLN A 58 -13.84 -15.95 0.56
N GLN A 59 -14.36 -17.16 0.76
CA GLN A 59 -15.52 -17.41 1.63
C GLN A 59 -15.18 -17.39 3.13
N ARG A 60 -13.89 -17.27 3.48
CA ARG A 60 -13.46 -17.18 4.87
C ARG A 60 -13.74 -15.79 5.45
N LEU A 61 -13.86 -15.73 6.77
CA LEU A 61 -13.95 -14.44 7.45
C LEU A 61 -12.68 -13.62 7.16
N PRO A 62 -12.82 -12.34 6.77
CA PRO A 62 -11.68 -11.47 6.55
C PRO A 62 -10.76 -11.37 7.77
N SER A 63 -9.45 -11.36 7.54
CA SER A 63 -8.41 -11.35 8.59
C SER A 63 -8.56 -10.19 9.56
N PHE A 64 -9.00 -9.02 9.09
CA PHE A 64 -9.20 -7.85 9.94
C PHE A 64 -10.30 -8.04 11.02
N LEU A 65 -11.24 -8.97 10.82
CA LEU A 65 -12.24 -9.34 11.84
C LEU A 65 -11.71 -10.34 12.85
N ILE A 66 -10.70 -11.14 12.46
CA ILE A 66 -10.14 -12.21 13.27
C ILE A 66 -8.98 -11.69 14.12
N SER A 67 -8.16 -10.79 13.57
CA SER A 67 -7.00 -10.23 14.24
C SER A 67 -6.80 -8.76 13.89
N PRO A 68 -6.73 -7.85 14.89
CA PRO A 68 -6.45 -6.44 14.65
C PRO A 68 -5.01 -6.21 14.12
N LEU A 69 -4.09 -7.16 14.34
CA LEU A 69 -2.71 -7.10 13.87
C LEU A 69 -2.57 -7.44 12.38
N GLN A 70 -3.51 -8.19 11.80
CA GLN A 70 -3.48 -8.61 10.40
C GLN A 70 -4.70 -8.05 9.64
N ARG A 71 -4.60 -6.78 9.25
CA ARG A 71 -5.69 -6.11 8.52
C ARG A 71 -5.81 -6.58 7.07
N THR A 72 -4.71 -6.89 6.38
CA THR A 72 -4.72 -7.24 4.95
C THR A 72 -4.62 -8.74 4.70
N GLU A 73 -5.33 -9.21 3.68
CA GLU A 73 -5.20 -10.57 3.14
C GLU A 73 -3.93 -10.75 2.31
N PHE A 74 -3.58 -12.01 1.99
CA PHE A 74 -2.51 -12.31 1.02
C PHE A 74 -2.91 -11.99 -0.42
N VAL A 75 -4.21 -12.08 -0.72
CA VAL A 75 -4.79 -11.66 -1.99
C VAL A 75 -5.74 -10.52 -1.67
N GLY A 76 -5.36 -9.32 -2.05
CA GLY A 76 -6.12 -8.10 -1.80
C GLY A 76 -7.05 -7.76 -2.94
N THR A 77 -7.27 -6.46 -3.15
CA THR A 77 -8.14 -5.91 -4.20
C THR A 77 -7.84 -6.54 -5.56
N GLN A 78 -8.89 -6.87 -6.32
CA GLN A 78 -8.79 -7.40 -7.68
C GLN A 78 -9.43 -6.44 -8.67
N ASN A 79 -8.93 -6.43 -9.91
CA ASN A 79 -9.47 -5.57 -10.96
C ASN A 79 -10.95 -5.89 -11.26
N TYR A 80 -11.76 -4.86 -11.50
CA TYR A 80 -13.17 -5.01 -11.83
C TYR A 80 -13.38 -5.62 -13.22
N ASN A 81 -12.41 -5.46 -14.13
CA ASN A 81 -12.42 -6.06 -15.45
C ASN A 81 -12.10 -7.58 -15.46
N GLY A 82 -11.78 -8.17 -14.30
CA GLY A 82 -11.46 -9.61 -14.17
C GLY A 82 -10.05 -10.01 -14.66
N LEU A 83 -9.25 -9.07 -15.16
CA LEU A 83 -7.84 -9.30 -15.51
C LEU A 83 -6.96 -9.28 -14.27
N SER A 84 -5.88 -10.05 -14.28
CA SER A 84 -4.94 -10.09 -13.15
C SER A 84 -4.32 -8.72 -12.87
N VAL A 85 -4.29 -8.35 -11.59
CA VAL A 85 -3.64 -7.14 -11.09
C VAL A 85 -2.13 -7.24 -11.24
N PHE A 86 -1.58 -8.36 -10.79
CA PHE A 86 -0.16 -8.70 -10.90
C PHE A 86 0.01 -9.78 -11.96
N SER A 87 1.02 -9.62 -12.81
CA SER A 87 1.49 -10.67 -13.71
C SER A 87 3.00 -10.78 -13.65
N ILE A 88 3.53 -11.94 -14.01
CA ILE A 88 4.96 -12.22 -13.95
C ILE A 88 5.42 -12.92 -15.21
N PHE A 89 6.64 -12.58 -15.64
CA PHE A 89 7.31 -13.23 -16.75
C PHE A 89 8.81 -13.41 -16.44
N PRO A 90 9.43 -14.57 -16.76
CA PRO A 90 8.83 -15.80 -17.25
C PRO A 90 8.07 -16.57 -16.15
N THR A 91 7.04 -17.34 -16.53
CA THR A 91 6.23 -18.15 -15.59
C THR A 91 6.80 -19.55 -15.34
N GLU A 92 7.61 -20.07 -16.25
CA GLU A 92 8.27 -21.37 -16.15
C GLU A 92 9.63 -21.34 -16.87
N GLY A 93 10.49 -22.29 -16.54
CA GLY A 93 11.80 -22.43 -17.18
C GLY A 93 12.80 -23.20 -16.33
N GLU A 94 14.08 -22.99 -16.61
CA GLU A 94 15.20 -23.63 -15.89
C GLU A 94 16.27 -22.61 -15.51
N ILE A 95 16.80 -22.72 -14.29
CA ILE A 95 17.96 -21.94 -13.83
C ILE A 95 19.17 -22.87 -13.79
N VAL A 96 20.10 -22.67 -14.72
CA VAL A 96 21.35 -23.44 -14.80
C VAL A 96 22.17 -23.27 -13.52
N ALA A 97 22.93 -24.31 -13.14
CA ALA A 97 23.83 -24.28 -11.99
C ALA A 97 24.75 -23.04 -12.00
N GLY A 98 24.77 -22.30 -10.89
CA GLY A 98 25.57 -21.09 -10.72
C GLY A 98 25.08 -19.87 -11.51
N LYS A 99 23.95 -19.95 -12.23
CA LYS A 99 23.37 -18.84 -12.99
C LYS A 99 22.20 -18.19 -12.25
N SER A 100 21.80 -17.02 -12.74
CA SER A 100 20.65 -16.28 -12.24
C SER A 100 19.58 -16.12 -13.31
N GLN A 101 18.33 -16.05 -12.88
CA GLN A 101 17.16 -15.79 -13.73
C GLN A 101 16.47 -14.52 -13.25
N ASP A 102 16.19 -13.61 -14.19
CA ASP A 102 15.42 -12.40 -13.93
C ASP A 102 13.94 -12.65 -14.15
N PHE A 103 13.12 -12.08 -13.26
CA PHE A 103 11.67 -12.11 -13.29
C PHE A 103 11.15 -10.68 -13.33
N VAL A 104 10.23 -10.41 -14.23
CA VAL A 104 9.56 -9.13 -14.39
C VAL A 104 8.15 -9.24 -13.82
N VAL A 105 7.88 -8.53 -12.74
CA VAL A 105 6.54 -8.37 -12.17
C VAL A 105 5.93 -7.11 -12.77
N THR A 106 4.72 -7.24 -13.32
CA THR A 106 3.93 -6.13 -13.85
C THR A 106 2.71 -5.92 -12.97
N PHE A 107 2.53 -4.69 -12.48
CA PHE A 107 1.35 -4.24 -11.73
C PHE A 107 0.46 -3.39 -12.65
N SER A 108 -0.80 -3.79 -12.81
CA SER A 108 -1.77 -3.20 -13.75
C SER A 108 -3.15 -2.99 -13.07
N PRO A 109 -3.27 -2.06 -12.12
CA PRO A 109 -4.53 -1.76 -11.46
C PRO A 109 -5.50 -1.03 -12.41
N ASP A 110 -6.80 -1.33 -12.37
CA ASP A 110 -7.81 -0.67 -13.21
C ASP A 110 -8.64 0.43 -12.51
N HIS A 111 -8.53 0.54 -11.18
CA HIS A 111 -9.17 1.56 -10.34
C HIS A 111 -8.29 1.98 -9.15
N GLU A 112 -8.70 3.02 -8.42
CA GLU A 112 -8.04 3.45 -7.18
C GLU A 112 -8.32 2.49 -6.03
N SER A 113 -7.24 1.96 -5.43
CA SER A 113 -7.27 1.14 -4.22
C SER A 113 -5.93 1.20 -3.50
N LEU A 114 -5.94 1.09 -2.19
CA LEU A 114 -4.73 1.01 -1.36
C LEU A 114 -4.22 -0.40 -1.14
N TYR A 115 -5.06 -1.40 -1.43
CA TYR A 115 -4.88 -2.75 -0.87
C TYR A 115 -4.68 -3.80 -1.96
N TYR A 116 -4.08 -3.44 -3.09
CA TYR A 116 -3.66 -4.45 -4.06
C TYR A 116 -2.54 -5.29 -3.46
N SER A 117 -2.78 -6.59 -3.39
CA SER A 117 -1.77 -7.54 -2.94
C SER A 117 -1.99 -8.91 -3.56
N ASP A 118 -0.89 -9.65 -3.71
CA ASP A 118 -0.90 -11.05 -4.13
C ASP A 118 0.32 -11.77 -3.52
N ARG A 119 0.29 -13.10 -3.52
CA ARG A 119 1.39 -13.93 -3.06
C ARG A 119 1.98 -14.72 -4.21
N LEU A 120 3.22 -14.38 -4.56
CA LEU A 120 4.02 -15.06 -5.55
C LEU A 120 4.81 -16.19 -4.90
N LYS A 121 4.73 -17.39 -5.49
CA LYS A 121 5.49 -18.57 -5.07
C LYS A 121 6.36 -19.05 -6.21
N VAL A 122 7.65 -19.17 -5.94
CA VAL A 122 8.60 -19.80 -6.85
C VAL A 122 8.70 -21.26 -6.45
N VAL A 123 8.26 -22.16 -7.31
CA VAL A 123 8.28 -23.59 -7.05
C VAL A 123 9.33 -24.26 -7.93
N LEU A 124 10.14 -25.11 -7.30
CA LEU A 124 11.20 -25.88 -7.95
C LEU A 124 10.81 -27.36 -8.04
N PHE A 125 11.21 -28.00 -9.13
CA PHE A 125 11.01 -29.43 -9.38
C PHE A 125 9.58 -29.92 -9.14
N ASP A 126 8.60 -29.09 -9.54
CA ASP A 126 7.18 -29.42 -9.52
C ASP A 126 6.58 -29.72 -8.14
N LYS A 127 7.33 -29.47 -7.04
CA LYS A 127 6.91 -29.88 -5.68
C LYS A 127 7.36 -28.97 -4.54
N ARG A 128 8.49 -28.26 -4.67
CA ARG A 128 9.09 -27.52 -3.54
C ARG A 128 8.97 -26.02 -3.73
N THR A 129 8.20 -25.33 -2.90
CA THR A 129 8.23 -23.86 -2.82
C THR A 129 9.58 -23.42 -2.26
N ALA A 130 10.36 -22.71 -3.07
CA ALA A 130 11.68 -22.22 -2.69
C ALA A 130 11.62 -20.80 -2.14
N HIS A 131 10.81 -19.93 -2.75
CA HIS A 131 10.63 -18.53 -2.35
C HIS A 131 9.16 -18.16 -2.34
N VAL A 132 8.80 -17.30 -1.38
CA VAL A 132 7.48 -16.69 -1.28
C VAL A 132 7.69 -15.18 -1.20
N VAL A 133 7.11 -14.44 -2.15
CA VAL A 133 7.21 -12.98 -2.22
C VAL A 133 5.81 -12.41 -2.18
N HIS A 134 5.54 -11.55 -1.21
CA HIS A 134 4.30 -10.80 -1.09
C HIS A 134 4.40 -9.57 -2.02
N LEU A 135 3.57 -9.55 -3.05
CA LEU A 135 3.44 -8.44 -3.97
C LEU A 135 2.47 -7.43 -3.38
N LYS A 136 2.88 -6.16 -3.27
CA LYS A 136 2.02 -5.07 -2.81
C LYS A 136 2.02 -3.92 -3.81
N GLY A 137 0.94 -3.18 -3.85
CA GLY A 137 0.85 -1.96 -4.63
C GLY A 137 -0.36 -1.14 -4.24
N ALA A 138 -0.31 0.15 -4.56
CA ALA A 138 -1.42 1.06 -4.40
C ALA A 138 -1.68 1.80 -5.71
N ALA A 139 -2.95 2.02 -6.01
CA ALA A 139 -3.37 2.82 -7.14
C ALA A 139 -4.12 4.07 -6.70
N ARG A 140 -3.95 5.16 -7.44
CA ARG A 140 -4.70 6.42 -7.28
C ARG A 140 -5.21 6.90 -8.63
N GLU A 141 -6.38 7.52 -8.65
CA GLU A 141 -6.85 8.23 -9.85
C GLU A 141 -6.09 9.55 -10.03
N GLN A 142 -5.65 10.14 -8.92
CA GLN A 142 -4.92 11.41 -8.92
C GLN A 142 -3.42 11.19 -8.72
N PRO A 143 -2.56 11.98 -9.39
CA PRO A 143 -1.11 11.88 -9.29
C PRO A 143 -0.55 12.45 -7.98
N VAL A 144 -1.41 12.96 -7.11
CA VAL A 144 -1.04 13.53 -5.81
C VAL A 144 -1.80 12.80 -4.73
N PHE A 145 -1.14 12.58 -3.59
CA PHE A 145 -1.79 11.96 -2.45
C PHE A 145 -1.31 12.58 -1.15
N VAL A 146 -2.20 12.54 -0.16
CA VAL A 146 -1.89 12.79 1.24
C VAL A 146 -2.35 11.56 2.02
N GLU A 147 -1.47 11.03 2.85
CA GLU A 147 -1.75 9.86 3.70
C GLU A 147 -1.07 10.00 5.07
N GLY A 148 -1.35 9.05 5.95
CA GLY A 148 -0.83 8.97 7.31
C GLY A 148 -1.94 8.70 8.29
N GLY A 149 -1.61 8.74 9.58
CA GLY A 149 -2.57 8.53 10.64
C GLY A 149 -3.15 7.11 10.69
N VAL A 150 -4.31 7.00 11.33
CA VAL A 150 -5.05 5.76 11.55
C VAL A 150 -5.95 5.49 10.34
N PRO A 151 -5.87 4.31 9.71
CA PRO A 151 -6.72 3.98 8.56
C PRO A 151 -8.20 3.94 8.97
N LEU A 152 -8.99 4.82 8.37
CA LEU A 152 -10.44 4.95 8.55
C LEU A 152 -11.25 4.06 7.61
N ASP A 153 -10.58 3.41 6.67
CA ASP A 153 -11.14 2.53 5.66
C ASP A 153 -10.99 1.05 6.04
N VAL A 154 -11.71 0.20 5.29
CA VAL A 154 -11.57 -1.25 5.40
C VAL A 154 -10.58 -1.74 4.34
N PRO A 155 -9.68 -2.67 4.70
CA PRO A 155 -8.65 -3.22 3.80
C PRO A 155 -9.21 -4.23 2.77
N VAL A 156 -10.53 -4.26 2.61
CA VAL A 156 -11.28 -5.12 1.71
C VAL A 156 -12.27 -4.26 0.97
N GLU A 157 -12.29 -4.37 -0.36
CA GLU A 157 -13.30 -3.70 -1.15
C GLU A 157 -14.62 -4.44 -1.11
N SER A 158 -15.70 -3.68 -0.89
CA SER A 158 -17.06 -4.19 -1.04
C SER A 158 -17.52 -3.90 -2.46
N LEU A 159 -17.99 -4.93 -3.18
CA LEU A 159 -18.65 -4.78 -4.48
C LEU A 159 -20.05 -4.14 -4.37
N ALA A 160 -20.50 -3.82 -3.15
CA ALA A 160 -21.68 -3.00 -2.97
C ALA A 160 -21.42 -1.64 -3.63
N VAL A 161 -22.31 -1.24 -4.54
CA VAL A 161 -22.31 0.10 -5.12
C VAL A 161 -22.59 1.09 -3.98
N THR A 162 -21.55 1.52 -3.29
CA THR A 162 -21.62 2.74 -2.49
C THR A 162 -21.65 3.87 -3.51
N PRO A 163 -22.70 4.71 -3.52
CA PRO A 163 -22.68 5.92 -4.32
C PRO A 163 -21.35 6.64 -4.06
N LYS A 164 -20.62 7.02 -5.11
CA LYS A 164 -19.45 7.90 -4.96
C LYS A 164 -19.98 9.21 -4.37
N GLY A 165 -19.83 9.35 -3.05
CA GLY A 165 -20.55 10.33 -2.26
C GLY A 165 -21.07 9.68 -0.99
N GLY A 166 -20.20 9.57 0.01
CA GLY A 166 -20.61 9.21 1.36
C GLY A 166 -21.61 10.24 1.88
N ASN A 167 -22.88 9.87 1.85
CA ASN A 167 -23.81 9.94 2.98
C ASN A 167 -25.13 9.31 2.54
N VAL A 168 -25.56 8.27 3.24
CA VAL A 168 -26.89 7.69 3.08
C VAL A 168 -27.91 8.75 3.44
N LEU A 169 -28.71 9.20 2.46
CA LEU A 169 -30.17 9.14 2.46
C LEU A 169 -30.68 9.60 1.07
N PRO A 170 -31.60 8.85 0.41
CA PRO A 170 -32.24 9.30 -0.81
C PRO A 170 -33.42 10.18 -0.44
N LEU A 171 -33.44 11.44 -0.88
CA LEU A 171 -34.63 12.23 -1.26
C LEU A 171 -34.22 13.66 -1.61
N THR A 172 -34.88 14.22 -2.62
CA THR A 172 -34.90 15.64 -3.05
C THR A 172 -33.70 16.22 -3.83
N LEU A 173 -33.71 15.98 -5.14
CA LEU A 173 -33.79 16.99 -6.21
C LEU A 173 -33.40 18.45 -5.87
N HIS A 174 -32.21 18.92 -6.27
CA HIS A 174 -31.97 20.16 -7.06
C HIS A 174 -30.46 20.48 -7.18
N TYR A 175 -30.08 20.86 -8.41
CA TYR A 175 -28.84 21.49 -8.89
C TYR A 175 -27.81 21.93 -7.85
N LYS A 176 -26.68 21.21 -7.83
CA LYS A 176 -25.30 21.70 -7.69
C LYS A 176 -24.41 20.48 -7.87
N THR A 177 -23.30 20.64 -8.59
CA THR A 177 -22.22 19.65 -8.61
C THR A 177 -21.99 19.15 -7.17
N PRO A 178 -21.97 17.84 -6.91
CA PRO A 178 -21.68 17.34 -5.57
C PRO A 178 -20.36 17.96 -5.10
N PRO A 179 -20.27 18.51 -3.88
CA PRO A 179 -18.98 18.96 -3.35
C PRO A 179 -18.02 17.77 -3.42
N GLU A 180 -16.79 18.01 -3.90
CA GLU A 180 -15.78 16.96 -3.94
C GLU A 180 -15.67 16.32 -2.55
N PRO A 181 -15.68 14.98 -2.46
CA PRO A 181 -15.67 14.31 -1.17
C PRO A 181 -14.39 14.68 -0.42
N VAL A 182 -14.54 15.29 0.75
CA VAL A 182 -13.42 15.64 1.62
C VAL A 182 -12.79 14.35 2.15
N LYS A 183 -11.54 14.07 1.75
CA LYS A 183 -10.77 12.95 2.30
C LYS A 183 -10.31 13.33 3.71
N SER A 184 -10.74 12.56 4.71
CA SER A 184 -10.40 12.78 6.12
C SER A 184 -9.27 11.85 6.55
N ILE A 185 -8.35 12.35 7.36
CA ILE A 185 -7.26 11.58 7.97
C ILE A 185 -7.39 11.71 9.49
N LEU A 186 -7.45 10.58 10.20
CA LEU A 186 -7.46 10.57 11.65
C LEU A 186 -6.02 10.49 12.18
N LEU A 187 -5.60 11.51 12.92
CA LEU A 187 -4.33 11.51 13.62
C LEU A 187 -4.56 11.19 15.10
N MET A 188 -3.85 10.21 15.63
CA MET A 188 -3.85 9.85 17.04
C MET A 188 -2.49 10.24 17.62
N LEU A 189 -2.49 11.11 18.62
CA LEU A 189 -1.29 11.58 19.30
C LEU A 189 -1.44 11.31 20.79
N GLU A 190 -0.50 10.58 21.37
CA GLU A 190 -0.49 10.23 22.78
C GLU A 190 0.59 11.06 23.48
N TYR A 191 0.17 11.91 24.42
CA TYR A 191 1.05 12.70 25.25
C TYR A 191 1.17 12.06 26.63
N ILE A 192 2.40 11.87 27.10
CA ILE A 192 2.71 11.37 28.43
C ILE A 192 3.45 12.48 29.17
N GLU A 193 2.88 12.94 30.28
CA GLU A 193 3.51 13.92 31.15
C GLU A 193 4.69 13.26 31.90
N GLY A 194 5.90 13.75 31.68
CA GLY A 194 7.12 13.29 32.35
C GLY A 194 7.63 14.28 33.40
N GLU A 195 8.52 13.85 34.30
CA GLU A 195 9.18 14.71 35.31
C GLU A 195 10.10 15.78 34.69
N HIS A 196 10.55 15.58 33.46
CA HIS A 196 11.37 16.53 32.70
C HIS A 196 10.56 17.21 31.61
N SER A 197 11.10 18.31 31.05
CA SER A 197 10.45 19.18 30.05
C SER A 197 9.48 18.46 29.10
N PRO A 198 8.29 19.03 28.84
CA PRO A 198 7.22 18.35 28.11
C PRO A 198 7.70 17.87 26.74
N VAL A 199 7.64 16.55 26.52
CA VAL A 199 7.98 15.94 25.23
C VAL A 199 6.73 16.01 24.33
N PRO A 200 6.78 16.69 23.17
CA PRO A 200 5.63 16.76 22.28
C PRO A 200 5.22 15.37 21.80
N ALA A 201 3.91 15.09 21.81
CA ALA A 201 3.38 13.93 21.10
C ALA A 201 3.60 14.15 19.60
N MET A 202 4.04 13.12 18.88
CA MET A 202 4.40 13.24 17.45
C MET A 202 3.74 12.17 16.60
N THR A 203 3.32 12.56 15.41
CA THR A 203 2.89 11.69 14.32
C THR A 203 3.31 12.30 12.99
N GLU A 204 3.10 11.60 11.88
CA GLU A 204 3.55 12.03 10.56
C GLU A 204 2.44 11.92 9.52
N LEU A 205 2.44 12.87 8.59
CA LEU A 205 1.71 12.83 7.34
C LEU A 205 2.69 12.69 6.18
N ARG A 206 2.25 12.07 5.10
CA ARG A 206 3.02 11.93 3.87
C ARG A 206 2.27 12.61 2.75
N VAL A 207 2.95 13.53 2.07
CA VAL A 207 2.46 14.18 0.85
C VAL A 207 3.32 13.69 -0.31
N GLY A 208 2.71 13.02 -1.28
CA GLY A 208 3.44 12.40 -2.38
C GLY A 208 2.93 12.79 -3.75
N ALA A 209 3.84 12.71 -4.73
CA ALA A 209 3.52 12.87 -6.13
C ALA A 209 3.92 11.61 -6.89
N ILE A 210 2.96 10.97 -7.55
CA ILE A 210 3.13 9.72 -8.28
C ILE A 210 3.84 10.01 -9.62
N ARG A 211 4.79 9.15 -9.99
CA ARG A 211 5.41 9.21 -11.31
C ARG A 211 4.40 8.69 -12.33
N THR A 212 4.07 9.52 -13.32
CA THR A 212 3.10 9.17 -14.37
C THR A 212 3.49 9.77 -15.71
N THR A 213 3.10 9.12 -16.80
CA THR A 213 3.26 9.63 -18.16
C THR A 213 2.19 10.68 -18.54
N ARG A 214 1.12 10.84 -17.74
CA ARG A 214 0.04 11.82 -18.00
C ARG A 214 0.45 13.26 -17.75
N LEU A 215 1.39 13.50 -16.85
CA LEU A 215 1.90 14.82 -16.53
C LEU A 215 3.27 15.00 -17.19
N ALA A 216 3.51 16.17 -17.78
CA ALA A 216 4.84 16.55 -18.25
C ALA A 216 5.83 16.42 -17.07
N SER A 217 6.94 15.71 -17.30
CA SER A 217 7.88 15.14 -16.32
C SER A 217 8.58 16.11 -15.36
N LYS A 218 8.21 17.40 -15.33
CA LYS A 218 8.84 18.47 -14.54
C LYS A 218 7.89 19.30 -13.67
N LYS A 219 6.59 19.02 -13.63
CA LYS A 219 5.68 19.84 -12.82
C LYS A 219 5.75 19.39 -11.36
N ASN A 220 6.38 20.21 -10.53
CA ASN A 220 6.35 20.04 -9.08
C ASN A 220 4.93 20.27 -8.57
N VAL A 221 4.51 19.44 -7.63
CA VAL A 221 3.24 19.55 -6.94
C VAL A 221 3.43 20.48 -5.76
N GLU A 222 2.60 21.49 -5.61
CA GLU A 222 2.59 22.37 -4.44
C GLU A 222 1.53 21.90 -3.45
N PHE A 223 1.85 22.00 -2.15
CA PHE A 223 0.89 21.77 -1.07
C PHE A 223 0.96 22.92 -0.06
N SER A 224 -0.17 23.19 0.59
CA SER A 224 -0.30 24.12 1.71
C SER A 224 -1.30 23.57 2.72
N PHE A 225 -1.05 23.86 3.98
CA PHE A 225 -1.96 23.62 5.09
C PHE A 225 -2.57 24.95 5.52
N ASP A 226 -3.90 25.00 5.54
CA ASP A 226 -4.64 26.20 5.94
C ASP A 226 -4.90 26.23 7.46
N ASN A 227 -5.29 27.40 7.97
CA ASN A 227 -5.68 27.59 9.38
C ASN A 227 -4.60 27.22 10.42
N LEU A 228 -3.31 27.31 10.05
CA LEU A 228 -2.18 27.05 10.96
C LEU A 228 -2.21 27.87 12.26
N PRO A 229 -2.59 29.16 12.28
CA PRO A 229 -2.66 29.92 13.53
C PRO A 229 -3.66 29.33 14.53
N LEU A 230 -4.81 28.83 14.04
CA LEU A 230 -5.82 28.19 14.89
C LEU A 230 -5.32 26.84 15.42
N LEU A 231 -4.59 26.09 14.59
CA LEU A 231 -3.98 24.81 14.96
C LEU A 231 -2.94 25.01 16.08
N GLN A 232 -2.10 26.04 15.96
CA GLN A 232 -1.10 26.43 16.97
C GLN A 232 -1.74 26.86 18.30
N GLN A 233 -2.85 27.61 18.26
CA GLN A 233 -3.59 27.96 19.48
C GLN A 233 -4.13 26.72 20.23
N LYS A 234 -4.33 25.60 19.53
CA LYS A 234 -4.75 24.32 20.12
C LYS A 234 -3.57 23.41 20.50
N GLY A 235 -2.34 23.91 20.45
CA GLY A 235 -1.13 23.19 20.86
C GLY A 235 -0.50 22.34 19.77
N PHE A 236 -1.01 22.39 18.53
CA PHE A 236 -0.49 21.60 17.43
C PHE A 236 0.52 22.40 16.59
N THR A 237 1.61 21.74 16.17
CA THR A 237 2.62 22.33 15.29
C THR A 237 2.95 21.38 14.15
N LEU A 238 3.06 21.92 12.92
CA LEU A 238 3.48 21.19 11.72
C LEU A 238 4.93 21.50 11.38
N GLY A 239 5.70 20.49 10.96
CA GLY A 239 7.08 20.66 10.51
C GLY A 239 7.21 21.50 9.22
N ALA A 240 6.18 21.50 8.36
CA ALA A 240 6.11 22.38 7.20
C ALA A 240 4.65 22.71 6.84
N GLY A 241 4.29 24.00 6.87
CA GLY A 241 2.95 24.47 6.51
C GLY A 241 2.69 24.59 5.00
N LYS A 242 3.75 24.58 4.19
CA LYS A 242 3.67 24.57 2.72
C LYS A 242 4.94 23.99 2.11
N GLY A 243 4.88 23.60 0.85
CA GLY A 243 6.06 23.20 0.11
C GLY A 243 5.74 22.59 -1.25
N THR A 244 6.77 22.03 -1.86
CA THR A 244 6.66 21.33 -3.15
C THR A 244 7.14 19.89 -3.04
N VAL A 245 6.62 19.04 -3.92
CA VAL A 245 6.98 17.62 -4.07
C VAL A 245 7.21 17.33 -5.55
N GLU A 246 8.35 16.73 -5.86
CA GLU A 246 8.71 16.35 -7.23
C GLU A 246 8.08 15.02 -7.63
N SER A 247 7.95 14.76 -8.93
CA SER A 247 7.38 13.52 -9.44
C SER A 247 8.15 12.28 -8.97
N GLY A 248 7.43 11.35 -8.34
CA GLY A 248 7.98 10.12 -7.75
C GLY A 248 8.56 10.29 -6.35
N GLN A 249 8.43 11.48 -5.73
CA GLN A 249 8.90 11.74 -4.38
C GLN A 249 7.74 11.76 -3.38
N VAL A 250 8.09 11.51 -2.11
CA VAL A 250 7.20 11.64 -0.95
C VAL A 250 7.88 12.52 0.08
N LYS A 251 7.16 13.52 0.56
CA LYS A 251 7.61 14.42 1.62
C LYS A 251 6.88 14.08 2.93
N LEU A 252 7.66 13.91 3.98
CA LEU A 252 7.18 13.68 5.33
C LEU A 252 6.90 15.02 6.02
N ILE A 253 5.74 15.14 6.63
CA ILE A 253 5.30 16.31 7.38
C ILE A 253 5.07 15.86 8.81
N SER A 254 5.94 16.26 9.72
CA SER A 254 5.75 16.00 11.14
C SER A 254 4.58 16.82 11.68
N VAL A 255 3.76 16.18 12.50
CA VAL A 255 2.68 16.78 13.27
C VAL A 255 3.02 16.54 14.72
N SER A 256 3.13 17.61 15.49
CA SER A 256 3.39 17.54 16.92
C SER A 256 2.27 18.20 17.69
N TRP A 257 2.05 17.73 18.91
CA TRP A 257 1.07 18.29 19.83
C TRP A 257 1.64 18.38 21.23
N VAL A 258 1.49 19.54 21.84
CA VAL A 258 1.74 19.78 23.25
C VAL A 258 0.42 20.28 23.85
N PRO A 259 -0.12 19.64 24.88
CA PRO A 259 -1.35 20.10 25.52
C PRO A 259 -1.20 21.58 25.96
N PRO A 260 -2.15 22.45 25.61
CA PRO A 260 -2.21 23.80 26.16
C PRO A 260 -2.30 23.78 27.70
N ALA A 261 -1.81 24.83 28.37
CA ALA A 261 -1.75 24.88 29.84
C ALA A 261 -3.13 24.79 30.53
N ASP A 262 -4.22 25.08 29.82
CA ASP A 262 -5.61 24.97 30.24
C ASP A 262 -6.25 23.60 29.95
N PHE A 263 -5.48 22.65 29.40
CA PHE A 263 -5.95 21.31 29.06
C PHE A 263 -6.02 20.42 30.30
N HIS A 264 -7.19 20.33 30.91
CA HIS A 264 -7.46 19.35 31.97
C HIS A 264 -7.70 17.96 31.37
N VAL A 265 -6.88 16.99 31.78
CA VAL A 265 -7.13 15.57 31.51
C VAL A 265 -8.44 15.19 32.19
N SER A 266 -9.51 14.93 31.43
CA SER A 266 -10.69 14.30 31.99
C SER A 266 -10.30 12.89 32.44
N SER A 267 -10.34 12.62 33.74
CA SER A 267 -10.27 11.25 34.26
C SER A 267 -11.28 10.40 33.50
N ALA A 268 -10.82 9.34 32.85
CA ALA A 268 -11.70 8.40 32.15
C ALA A 268 -12.75 7.82 33.12
N PRO A 269 -13.98 7.53 32.65
CA PRO A 269 -14.96 6.74 33.40
C PRO A 269 -14.52 5.28 33.61
#